data_AF-A0A6J1TUK3-F1
#
_entry.id   AF-A0A6J1TUK3-F1
#
_cell.length_a   1.000
_cell.length_b   1.000
_cell.length_c   1.000
_cell.angle_alpha   90.00
_cell.angle_beta   90.00
_cell.angle_gamma   90.00
#
_symmetry.space_group_name_H-M   'P 1'
#
loop_
_entity.id
_entity.type
_entity.pdbx_description
1 polymer ?
#
loop_
_entity_poly.entity_id
_entity_poly.type
_entity_poly.pdbx_seq_one_letter_code
_entity_poly.pdbx_strand_id
1 'polypeptide(L)'
;MSIICEESHLCFGEEPEPTHKISHLCFGKRYRPQLDQLEARAVASVLENAVDQLTVLGKTLPEIEGDWNENFRDLEVRFGKQPPLPKKYPEMAGRWPSQTEALLKVQRDRQFCGGILDAVLAELRDTGSFSTLRTSLDWHSAMIADEHKLLEQHEEELERRQELLKQLSNDRKNMLDQKTFWEDKTELLTSNLHDTYLLGGLSISYANAWEHNRREQQGLVLGHKEDTLHDAIERIQDPDGPNEERIHTEVMRFLEKDTEILRKDLDHWTDLYDAEMMQRETENMQLKSKLEQQKEERRELVEEDRRRIKIVREAAGLRAQYEEKKTVMKSIIAIQAWWRGVSFRAGIRTTKPKKDKKKKKKKRRKGKIGQKGTKKKGKGKT
;
A
#
# COMPACT_ATOMS: atom_id res chain seq x y z
N MET A 1 61.42 -15.85 -19.84
CA MET A 1 61.16 -15.74 -21.29
C MET A 1 61.43 -14.28 -21.64
N SER A 2 62.66 -13.78 -21.75
CA SER A 2 63.78 -14.10 -22.67
C SER A 2 63.40 -14.16 -24.14
N ILE A 3 64.29 -13.56 -24.95
CA ILE A 3 64.30 -13.20 -26.39
C ILE A 3 63.96 -11.71 -26.53
N ILE A 4 64.89 -10.74 -26.50
CA ILE A 4 66.18 -10.56 -27.20
C ILE A 4 66.06 -10.76 -28.71
N CYS A 5 66.03 -9.63 -29.43
CA CYS A 5 66.72 -9.46 -30.71
C CYS A 5 67.36 -8.07 -30.68
N GLU A 6 68.58 -8.02 -30.14
CA GLU A 6 69.64 -7.14 -30.63
C GLU A 6 70.13 -7.65 -31.99
N GLU A 7 71.01 -6.84 -32.58
CA GLU A 7 71.97 -7.18 -33.64
C GLU A 7 71.45 -7.18 -35.09
N SER A 8 72.15 -6.60 -36.08
CA SER A 8 73.42 -5.89 -36.05
C SER A 8 73.81 -5.39 -37.46
N HIS A 9 74.71 -4.38 -37.44
CA HIS A 9 75.92 -4.27 -38.25
C HIS A 9 75.89 -3.99 -39.77
N LEU A 10 76.56 -2.87 -40.11
CA LEU A 10 77.62 -2.64 -41.13
C LEU A 10 77.34 -1.31 -41.87
N CYS A 11 78.02 -0.19 -41.55
CA CYS A 11 79.41 0.19 -41.89
C CYS A 11 79.75 0.03 -43.38
N PHE A 12 80.52 1.01 -43.89
CA PHE A 12 80.85 1.35 -45.28
C PHE A 12 79.89 2.39 -45.86
N GLY A 13 80.31 3.59 -46.22
CA GLY A 13 81.64 4.10 -46.49
C GLY A 13 81.47 5.19 -47.55
N GLU A 14 82.39 6.14 -47.53
CA GLU A 14 82.66 7.08 -48.63
C GLU A 14 81.67 8.23 -48.82
N GLU A 15 82.18 9.41 -48.48
CA GLU A 15 81.87 10.69 -49.12
C GLU A 15 81.62 10.52 -50.62
N PRO A 16 80.76 11.38 -51.18
CA PRO A 16 81.37 12.34 -52.06
C PRO A 16 81.02 13.75 -51.63
N GLU A 17 82.05 14.50 -51.28
CA GLU A 17 82.06 15.94 -51.49
C GLU A 17 81.43 16.26 -52.86
N PRO A 18 80.55 17.25 -52.99
CA PRO A 18 80.42 17.94 -54.25
C PRO A 18 81.68 18.79 -54.43
N THR A 19 82.75 18.13 -54.90
CA THR A 19 83.86 18.76 -55.59
C THR A 19 83.34 19.43 -56.86
N HIS A 20 82.73 20.59 -56.72
CA HIS A 20 82.96 21.63 -57.70
C HIS A 20 83.70 22.75 -56.99
N LYS A 21 85.02 22.60 -57.07
CA LYS A 21 86.03 23.65 -57.01
C LYS A 21 85.45 24.92 -57.65
N ILE A 22 84.79 25.76 -56.87
CA ILE A 22 84.98 27.20 -57.04
C ILE A 22 86.42 27.34 -56.61
N SER A 23 87.32 27.27 -57.58
CA SER A 23 88.66 27.74 -57.41
C SER A 23 88.54 29.09 -56.72
N HIS A 24 88.89 29.13 -55.44
CA HIS A 24 89.61 30.24 -54.87
C HIS A 24 90.89 30.39 -55.69
N LEU A 25 90.75 30.82 -56.94
CA LEU A 25 91.73 31.62 -57.62
C LEU A 25 91.72 32.89 -56.80
N CYS A 26 92.61 32.90 -55.82
CA CYS A 26 93.26 34.10 -55.36
C CYS A 26 93.73 34.85 -56.61
N PHE A 27 92.86 35.67 -57.19
CA PHE A 27 93.28 36.80 -58.01
C PHE A 27 93.92 37.78 -57.03
N GLY A 28 95.17 37.44 -56.69
CA GLY A 28 96.07 38.31 -55.99
C GLY A 28 96.15 39.63 -56.73
N LYS A 29 96.03 40.69 -55.94
CA LYS A 29 96.37 42.06 -56.29
C LYS A 29 95.49 42.71 -57.39
N ARG A 30 94.51 43.44 -56.86
CA ARG A 30 94.19 44.84 -57.18
C ARG A 30 93.51 45.08 -58.53
N TYR A 31 92.28 45.58 -58.44
CA TYR A 31 91.86 46.84 -59.07
C TYR A 31 92.85 47.30 -60.16
N ARG A 32 92.59 46.92 -61.42
CA ARG A 32 92.91 47.81 -62.54
C ARG A 32 91.63 48.57 -62.86
N PRO A 33 91.37 49.69 -62.19
CA PRO A 33 90.42 50.67 -62.67
C PRO A 33 91.05 51.43 -63.85
N GLN A 34 92.13 50.96 -64.47
CA GLN A 34 92.91 51.73 -65.42
C GLN A 34 93.36 50.79 -66.53
N LEU A 35 92.78 51.01 -67.70
CA LEU A 35 93.23 50.46 -68.98
C LEU A 35 94.55 51.13 -69.38
N ASP A 36 95.39 50.41 -70.13
CA ASP A 36 96.58 51.04 -70.71
C ASP A 36 96.16 52.14 -71.71
N GLN A 37 96.95 53.19 -71.91
CA GLN A 37 96.51 54.37 -72.68
C GLN A 37 96.12 54.05 -74.13
N LEU A 38 96.77 53.05 -74.73
CA LEU A 38 96.43 52.55 -76.07
C LEU A 38 95.14 51.73 -76.05
N GLU A 39 94.93 50.91 -75.03
CA GLU A 39 93.72 50.10 -74.84
C GLU A 39 92.51 50.98 -74.55
N ALA A 40 92.65 51.99 -73.67
CA ALA A 40 91.61 52.95 -73.34
C ALA A 40 91.14 53.74 -74.56
N ARG A 41 92.06 54.15 -75.45
CA ARG A 41 91.75 54.85 -76.70
C ARG A 41 91.07 53.93 -77.72
N ALA A 42 91.53 52.68 -77.85
CA ALA A 42 90.89 51.70 -78.73
C ALA A 42 89.44 51.41 -78.27
N VAL A 43 89.24 51.17 -76.97
CA VAL A 43 87.91 50.94 -76.37
C VAL A 43 87.04 52.19 -76.50
N ALA A 44 87.57 53.39 -76.25
CA ALA A 44 86.83 54.64 -76.43
C ALA A 44 86.36 54.84 -77.88
N SER A 45 87.18 54.52 -78.89
CA SER A 45 86.76 54.64 -80.30
C SER A 45 85.61 53.71 -80.67
N VAL A 46 85.56 52.51 -80.07
CA VAL A 46 84.47 51.55 -80.28
C VAL A 46 83.21 52.01 -79.55
N LEU A 47 83.36 52.51 -78.33
CA LEU A 47 82.26 53.04 -77.53
C LEU A 47 81.67 54.33 -78.13
N GLU A 48 82.49 55.20 -78.73
CA GLU A 48 82.04 56.38 -79.48
C GLU A 48 81.15 55.97 -80.66
N ASN A 49 81.60 54.98 -81.44
CA ASN A 49 80.78 54.44 -82.53
C ASN A 49 79.48 53.79 -82.00
N ALA A 50 79.53 53.12 -80.84
CA ALA A 50 78.35 52.52 -80.22
C ALA A 50 77.36 53.59 -79.73
N VAL A 51 77.85 54.67 -79.10
CA VAL A 51 77.03 55.82 -78.71
C VAL A 51 76.44 56.49 -79.94
N ASP A 52 77.23 56.73 -80.98
CA ASP A 52 76.75 57.32 -82.24
C ASP A 52 75.64 56.46 -82.87
N GLN A 53 75.80 55.14 -82.90
CA GLN A 53 74.76 54.22 -83.35
C GLN A 53 73.52 54.28 -82.48
N LEU A 54 73.66 54.36 -81.15
CA LEU A 54 72.53 54.59 -80.26
C LEU A 54 71.90 55.96 -80.55
N THR A 55 72.64 57.04 -80.80
CA THR A 55 72.05 58.34 -81.16
C THR A 55 71.22 58.28 -82.44
N VAL A 56 71.68 57.52 -83.45
CA VAL A 56 70.96 57.30 -84.70
C VAL A 56 69.68 56.50 -84.47
N LEU A 57 69.75 55.39 -83.71
CA LEU A 57 68.57 54.58 -83.35
C LEU A 57 67.50 55.41 -82.64
N GLY A 58 67.91 56.41 -81.85
CA GLY A 58 67.00 57.31 -81.16
C GLY A 58 66.16 58.21 -82.02
N LYS A 59 66.78 58.70 -83.09
CA LYS A 59 66.13 59.59 -84.06
C LYS A 59 65.12 58.82 -84.92
N THR A 60 65.20 57.50 -84.93
CA THR A 60 64.26 56.61 -85.66
C THR A 60 63.13 56.06 -84.79
N LEU A 61 63.17 56.28 -83.47
CA LEU A 61 62.18 55.79 -82.51
C LEU A 61 61.29 56.93 -81.99
N PRO A 62 60.04 56.66 -81.55
CA PRO A 62 59.14 57.67 -81.00
C PRO A 62 59.76 58.37 -79.78
N GLU A 63 59.53 59.68 -79.65
CA GLU A 63 59.96 60.44 -78.47
C GLU A 63 59.16 60.03 -77.22
N ILE A 64 59.86 59.93 -76.09
CA ILE A 64 59.24 59.63 -74.80
C ILE A 64 58.77 60.97 -74.22
N GLU A 65 57.45 61.20 -74.21
CA GLU A 65 56.85 62.24 -73.38
C GLU A 65 56.49 61.64 -72.00
N GLY A 66 57.14 62.13 -70.95
CA GLY A 66 56.73 61.88 -69.57
C GLY A 66 57.84 61.34 -68.65
N ASP A 67 57.84 61.85 -67.43
CA ASP A 67 58.70 61.43 -66.32
C ASP A 67 58.22 60.06 -65.81
N TRP A 68 59.05 59.02 -66.01
CA TRP A 68 58.67 57.63 -65.72
C TRP A 68 59.33 57.12 -64.44
N ASN A 69 58.52 56.58 -63.54
CA ASN A 69 58.96 55.98 -62.28
C ASN A 69 59.01 54.45 -62.42
N GLU A 70 60.21 53.87 -62.35
CA GLU A 70 60.46 52.43 -62.50
C GLU A 70 59.90 51.57 -61.36
N ASN A 71 59.27 52.15 -60.34
CA ASN A 71 58.77 51.41 -59.18
C ASN A 71 57.32 50.88 -59.30
N PHE A 72 56.60 51.16 -60.39
CA PHE A 72 55.15 50.85 -60.50
C PHE A 72 54.78 49.91 -61.66
N ARG A 73 55.28 48.67 -61.66
CA ARG A 73 54.63 47.56 -62.40
C ARG A 73 54.66 46.29 -61.56
N ASP A 74 53.57 45.52 -61.59
CA ASP A 74 53.45 44.21 -60.95
C ASP A 74 54.66 43.31 -61.27
N LEU A 75 55.22 42.67 -60.25
CA LEU A 75 56.39 41.79 -60.36
C LEU A 75 56.18 40.63 -61.33
N GLU A 76 54.96 40.10 -61.38
CA GLU A 76 54.55 39.05 -62.32
C GLU A 76 54.54 39.52 -63.79
N VAL A 77 54.34 40.81 -64.05
CA VAL A 77 54.34 41.40 -65.40
C VAL A 77 55.76 41.70 -65.90
N ARG A 78 56.71 41.95 -64.98
CA ARG A 78 58.12 42.20 -65.34
C ARG A 78 58.90 40.94 -65.65
N PHE A 79 58.65 39.87 -64.89
CA PHE A 79 59.49 38.65 -64.95
C PHE A 79 58.70 37.34 -64.83
N GLY A 80 57.36 37.37 -64.75
CA GLY A 80 56.57 36.15 -64.81
C GLY A 80 56.85 35.38 -66.09
N LYS A 81 56.85 34.05 -66.01
CA LYS A 81 57.04 33.15 -67.15
C LYS A 81 56.09 33.57 -68.27
N GLN A 82 56.62 34.08 -69.39
CA GLN A 82 55.80 34.43 -70.55
C GLN A 82 54.96 33.21 -70.96
N PRO A 83 53.62 33.31 -70.98
CA PRO A 83 52.81 32.26 -71.57
C PRO A 83 53.19 32.12 -73.05
N PRO A 84 53.27 30.89 -73.60
CA PRO A 84 53.49 30.71 -75.02
C PRO A 84 52.43 31.48 -75.81
N LEU A 85 52.88 32.25 -76.81
CA LEU A 85 52.06 33.09 -77.69
C LEU A 85 50.75 32.38 -78.09
N PRO A 86 49.57 32.89 -77.72
CA PRO A 86 48.32 32.34 -78.20
C PRO A 86 48.19 32.64 -79.69
N LYS A 87 48.38 31.62 -80.53
CA LYS A 87 47.90 31.66 -81.91
C LYS A 87 46.37 31.72 -81.85
N LYS A 88 45.79 32.91 -82.10
CA LYS A 88 44.40 33.17 -82.52
C LYS A 88 43.36 33.65 -81.48
N TYR A 89 43.58 34.70 -80.66
CA TYR A 89 42.43 35.46 -80.10
C TYR A 89 42.77 36.95 -79.87
N PRO A 90 41.99 37.93 -80.41
CA PRO A 90 42.25 39.37 -80.24
C PRO A 90 41.72 39.98 -78.92
N GLU A 91 40.98 39.25 -78.09
CA GLU A 91 40.22 39.83 -76.97
C GLU A 91 40.94 39.84 -75.60
N MET A 92 42.18 39.35 -75.52
CA MET A 92 43.02 39.44 -74.29
C MET A 92 44.19 40.43 -74.44
N ALA A 93 43.92 41.59 -75.04
CA ALA A 93 44.91 42.64 -75.27
C ALA A 93 45.37 43.41 -74.01
N GLY A 94 44.89 43.05 -72.82
CA GLY A 94 45.25 43.74 -71.57
C GLY A 94 46.55 43.28 -70.88
N ARG A 95 47.20 42.22 -71.38
CA ARG A 95 48.36 41.58 -70.71
C ARG A 95 49.65 41.63 -71.52
N TRP A 96 49.62 42.10 -72.76
CA TRP A 96 50.81 42.27 -73.59
C TRP A 96 51.16 43.76 -73.63
N PRO A 97 52.44 44.14 -73.46
CA PRO A 97 52.84 45.52 -73.73
C PRO A 97 52.38 45.84 -75.16
N SER A 98 51.55 46.86 -75.33
CA SER A 98 51.20 47.37 -76.65
C SER A 98 52.49 47.56 -77.46
N GLN A 99 52.44 47.44 -78.79
CA GLN A 99 53.63 47.67 -79.64
C GLN A 99 54.27 49.03 -79.35
N THR A 100 53.48 50.01 -78.90
CA THR A 100 53.92 51.30 -78.38
C THR A 100 54.71 51.20 -77.06
N GLU A 101 54.28 50.39 -76.09
CA GLU A 101 55.00 50.17 -74.83
C GLU A 101 56.35 49.46 -75.03
N ALA A 102 56.41 48.51 -75.96
CA ALA A 102 57.66 47.84 -76.31
C ALA A 102 58.66 48.83 -76.93
N LEU A 103 58.20 49.69 -77.84
CA LEU A 103 59.03 50.75 -78.44
C LEU A 103 59.48 51.80 -77.41
N LEU A 104 58.59 52.17 -76.48
CA LEU A 104 58.93 53.07 -75.37
C LEU A 104 59.94 52.44 -74.39
N LYS A 105 59.88 51.13 -74.16
CA LYS A 105 60.92 50.41 -73.38
C LYS A 105 62.26 50.46 -74.11
N VAL A 106 62.30 50.10 -75.39
CA VAL A 106 63.54 50.14 -76.19
C VAL A 106 64.15 51.54 -76.20
N GLN A 107 63.34 52.58 -76.34
CA GLN A 107 63.82 53.96 -76.31
C GLN A 107 64.38 54.34 -74.92
N ARG A 108 63.81 53.82 -73.83
CA ARG A 108 64.30 54.03 -72.45
C ARG A 108 65.61 53.28 -72.19
N ASP A 109 65.65 51.99 -72.48
CA ASP A 109 66.84 51.15 -72.31
C ASP A 109 68.02 51.73 -73.12
N ARG A 110 67.73 52.28 -74.29
CA ARG A 110 68.68 52.99 -75.13
C ARG A 110 69.19 54.30 -74.50
N GLN A 111 68.31 55.15 -73.95
CA GLN A 111 68.72 56.39 -73.26
C GLN A 111 69.59 56.09 -72.04
N PHE A 112 69.22 55.06 -71.27
CA PHE A 112 69.96 54.61 -70.11
C PHE A 112 71.35 54.07 -70.50
N CYS A 113 71.41 53.13 -71.45
CA CYS A 113 72.68 52.62 -71.98
C CYS A 113 73.52 53.73 -72.59
N GLY A 114 72.92 54.66 -73.35
CA GLY A 114 73.61 55.83 -73.90
C GLY A 114 74.25 56.70 -72.82
N GLY A 115 73.49 57.04 -71.77
CA GLY A 115 74.00 57.85 -70.66
C GLY A 115 75.13 57.17 -69.87
N ILE A 116 75.05 55.85 -69.66
CA ILE A 116 76.15 55.09 -69.04
C ILE A 116 77.36 55.07 -69.96
N LEU A 117 77.18 54.78 -71.24
CA LEU A 117 78.29 54.71 -72.19
C LEU A 117 78.97 56.07 -72.38
N ASP A 118 78.22 57.17 -72.38
CA ASP A 118 78.76 58.53 -72.37
C ASP A 118 79.58 58.83 -71.10
N ALA A 119 79.07 58.43 -69.93
CA ALA A 119 79.79 58.58 -68.67
C ALA A 119 81.07 57.74 -68.63
N VAL A 120 81.04 56.52 -69.17
CA VAL A 120 82.18 55.62 -69.29
C VAL A 120 83.19 56.15 -70.31
N LEU A 121 82.73 56.70 -71.44
CA LEU A 121 83.57 57.35 -72.44
C LEU A 121 84.33 58.54 -71.84
N ALA A 122 83.65 59.38 -71.06
CA ALA A 122 84.28 60.47 -70.33
C ALA A 122 85.31 59.93 -69.30
N GLU A 123 84.93 58.92 -68.51
CA GLU A 123 85.80 58.30 -67.51
C GLU A 123 87.06 57.65 -68.12
N LEU A 124 86.92 57.00 -69.28
CA LEU A 124 88.01 56.38 -70.04
C LEU A 124 88.96 57.41 -70.65
N ARG A 125 88.44 58.55 -71.12
CA ARG A 125 89.25 59.64 -71.68
C ARG A 125 90.02 60.39 -70.59
N ASP A 126 89.39 60.62 -69.44
CA ASP A 126 89.97 61.45 -68.36
C ASP A 126 90.87 60.65 -67.42
N THR A 127 90.47 59.44 -67.05
CA THR A 127 91.11 58.66 -65.98
C THR A 127 91.54 57.25 -66.40
N GLY A 128 91.17 56.81 -67.61
CA GLY A 128 91.42 55.45 -68.12
C GLY A 128 90.57 54.38 -67.42
N SER A 129 89.55 54.78 -66.66
CA SER A 129 88.74 53.93 -65.79
C SER A 129 87.35 53.64 -66.33
N PHE A 130 86.76 52.56 -65.84
CA PHE A 130 85.39 52.12 -66.16
C PHE A 130 84.57 51.81 -64.90
N SER A 131 84.89 52.48 -63.79
CA SER A 131 84.24 52.25 -62.49
C SER A 131 82.74 52.56 -62.53
N THR A 132 82.31 53.53 -63.34
CA THR A 132 80.89 53.87 -63.57
C THR A 132 80.10 52.73 -64.21
N LEU A 133 80.69 52.02 -65.18
CA LEU A 133 80.08 50.82 -65.77
C LEU A 133 79.96 49.71 -64.73
N ARG A 134 80.99 49.55 -63.91
CA ARG A 134 81.02 48.50 -62.89
C ARG A 134 80.00 48.76 -61.78
N THR A 135 79.92 49.98 -61.26
CA THR A 135 78.95 50.31 -60.21
C THR A 135 77.51 50.24 -60.72
N SER A 136 77.25 50.65 -61.96
CA SER A 136 75.93 50.49 -62.60
C SER A 136 75.57 49.03 -62.85
N LEU A 137 76.51 48.20 -63.29
CA LEU A 137 76.31 46.75 -63.46
C LEU A 137 76.08 46.06 -62.11
N ASP A 138 76.88 46.37 -61.10
CA ASP A 138 76.74 45.85 -59.75
C ASP A 138 75.37 46.25 -59.16
N TRP A 139 74.96 47.51 -59.34
CA TRP A 139 73.63 48.00 -58.93
C TRP A 139 72.48 47.25 -59.63
N HIS A 140 72.54 47.06 -60.95
CA HIS A 140 71.54 46.28 -61.68
C HIS A 140 71.50 44.81 -61.26
N SER A 141 72.67 44.21 -61.04
CA SER A 141 72.73 42.81 -60.58
C SER A 141 72.11 42.64 -59.18
N ALA A 142 72.30 43.62 -58.29
CA ALA A 142 71.68 43.64 -56.97
C ALA A 142 70.17 43.85 -57.07
N MET A 143 69.71 44.76 -57.94
CA MET A 143 68.28 44.97 -58.20
C MET A 143 67.60 43.70 -58.70
N ILE A 144 68.18 43.01 -59.69
CA ILE A 144 67.66 41.75 -60.22
C ILE A 144 67.61 40.68 -59.12
N ALA A 145 68.66 40.58 -58.29
CA ALA A 145 68.70 39.63 -57.19
C ALA A 145 67.61 39.91 -56.12
N ASP A 146 67.37 41.18 -55.79
CA ASP A 146 66.32 41.56 -54.84
C ASP A 146 64.91 41.35 -55.41
N GLU A 147 64.70 41.60 -56.71
CA GLU A 147 63.45 41.27 -57.40
C GLU A 147 63.18 39.76 -57.42
N HIS A 148 64.20 38.93 -57.66
CA HIS A 148 64.07 37.46 -57.59
C HIS A 148 63.69 36.99 -56.19
N LYS A 149 64.31 37.52 -55.12
CA LYS A 149 63.92 37.19 -53.74
C LYS A 149 62.46 37.57 -53.46
N LEU A 150 62.01 38.72 -53.96
CA LEU A 150 60.63 39.17 -53.77
C LEU A 150 59.63 38.25 -54.50
N LEU A 151 59.98 37.76 -55.69
CA LEU A 151 59.19 36.77 -56.42
C LEU A 151 59.10 35.43 -55.68
N GLU A 152 60.22 34.92 -55.18
CA GLU A 152 60.24 33.68 -54.38
C GLU A 152 59.36 33.81 -53.13
N GLN A 153 59.48 34.93 -52.40
CA GLN A 153 58.63 35.21 -51.24
C GLN A 153 57.14 35.26 -51.62
N HIS A 154 56.81 35.91 -52.73
CA HIS A 154 55.43 35.99 -53.20
C HIS A 154 54.88 34.63 -53.62
N GLU A 155 55.67 33.77 -54.28
CA GLU A 155 55.28 32.39 -54.60
C GLU A 155 55.01 31.57 -53.33
N GLU A 156 55.90 31.64 -52.33
CA GLU A 156 55.68 30.98 -51.04
C GLU A 156 54.42 31.51 -50.32
N GLU A 157 54.17 32.82 -50.35
CA GLU A 157 52.96 33.41 -49.79
C GLU A 157 51.68 32.93 -50.50
N LEU A 158 51.73 32.76 -51.82
CA LEU A 158 50.63 32.20 -52.59
C LEU A 158 50.36 30.75 -52.20
N GLU A 159 51.41 29.93 -52.05
CA GLU A 159 51.27 28.54 -51.61
C GLU A 159 50.70 28.46 -50.19
N ARG A 160 51.23 29.26 -49.25
CA ARG A 160 50.69 29.37 -47.88
C ARG A 160 49.22 29.80 -47.89
N ARG A 161 48.86 30.77 -48.72
CA ARG A 161 47.47 31.24 -48.87
C ARG A 161 46.56 30.12 -49.41
N GLN A 162 47.00 29.38 -50.43
CA GLN A 162 46.23 28.26 -50.97
C GLN A 162 46.03 27.16 -49.94
N GLU A 163 47.06 26.83 -49.16
CA GLU A 163 46.96 25.83 -48.10
C GLU A 163 45.99 26.26 -46.99
N LEU A 164 46.06 27.52 -46.54
CA LEU A 164 45.11 28.08 -45.58
C LEU A 164 43.67 28.07 -46.10
N LEU A 165 43.46 28.36 -47.40
CA LEU A 165 42.12 28.28 -48.00
C LEU A 165 41.59 26.85 -48.05
N LYS A 166 42.45 25.85 -48.29
CA LYS A 166 42.06 24.43 -48.22
C LYS A 166 41.70 24.03 -46.80
N GLN A 167 42.50 24.43 -45.81
CA GLN A 167 42.23 24.17 -44.39
C GLN A 167 40.90 24.80 -43.96
N LEU A 168 40.67 26.08 -44.29
CA LEU A 168 39.39 26.74 -44.03
C LEU A 168 38.20 26.04 -44.70
N SER A 169 38.37 25.57 -45.94
CA SER A 169 37.33 24.81 -46.63
C SER A 169 37.03 23.47 -45.94
N ASN A 170 38.07 22.78 -45.48
CA ASN A 170 37.94 21.51 -44.77
C ASN A 170 37.28 21.71 -43.40
N ASP A 171 37.71 22.72 -42.65
CA ASP A 171 37.14 23.07 -41.35
C ASP A 171 35.67 23.46 -41.49
N ARG A 172 35.32 24.26 -42.51
CA ARG A 172 33.92 24.60 -42.80
C ARG A 172 33.08 23.36 -43.07
N LYS A 173 33.62 22.38 -43.79
CA LYS A 173 32.94 21.11 -44.06
C LYS A 173 32.79 20.28 -42.78
N ASN A 174 33.85 20.12 -41.99
CA ASN A 174 33.82 19.40 -40.73
C ASN A 174 32.82 20.00 -39.75
N MET A 175 32.77 21.33 -39.65
CA MET A 175 31.80 22.04 -38.81
C MET A 175 30.35 21.82 -39.27
N LEU A 176 30.13 21.76 -40.59
CA LEU A 176 28.81 21.46 -41.15
C LEU A 176 28.41 20.00 -40.86
N ASP A 177 29.31 19.05 -41.07
CA ASP A 177 29.09 17.62 -40.82
C ASP A 177 28.85 17.35 -39.31
N GLN A 178 29.55 18.05 -38.42
CA GLN A 178 29.28 17.98 -36.98
C GLN A 178 27.91 18.58 -36.63
N LYS A 179 27.57 19.73 -37.23
CA LYS A 179 26.28 20.36 -37.00
C LYS A 179 25.14 19.43 -37.42
N THR A 180 25.18 18.86 -38.62
CA THR A 180 24.16 17.91 -39.10
C THR A 180 24.11 16.66 -38.23
N PHE A 181 25.26 16.11 -37.83
CA PHE A 181 25.30 14.97 -36.91
C PHE A 181 24.57 15.25 -35.58
N TRP A 182 24.80 16.42 -34.98
CA TRP A 182 24.15 16.80 -33.73
C TRP A 182 22.67 17.14 -33.91
N GLU A 183 22.28 17.72 -35.05
CA GLU A 183 20.88 17.95 -35.42
C GLU A 183 20.13 16.61 -35.53
N ASP A 184 20.66 15.64 -36.28
CA ASP A 184 20.09 14.29 -36.43
C ASP A 184 20.00 13.58 -35.07
N LYS A 185 21.06 13.68 -34.25
CA LYS A 185 21.06 13.09 -32.92
C LYS A 185 20.00 13.71 -32.02
N THR A 186 19.80 15.02 -32.12
CA THR A 186 18.79 15.74 -31.36
C THR A 186 17.39 15.31 -31.79
N GLU A 187 17.13 15.19 -33.08
CA GLU A 187 15.84 14.73 -33.62
C GLU A 187 15.51 13.28 -33.19
N LEU A 188 16.50 12.39 -33.23
CA LEU A 188 16.33 11.03 -32.74
C LEU A 188 15.99 11.00 -31.24
N LEU A 189 16.70 11.80 -30.44
CA LEU A 189 16.47 11.86 -29.00
C LEU A 189 15.10 12.48 -28.66
N THR A 190 14.65 13.50 -29.40
CA THR A 190 13.32 14.09 -29.21
C THR A 190 12.21 13.12 -29.59
N SER A 191 12.36 12.36 -30.68
CA SER A 191 11.41 11.31 -31.06
C SER A 191 11.30 10.23 -29.97
N ASN A 192 12.44 9.70 -29.49
CA ASN A 192 12.43 8.70 -28.41
C ASN A 192 11.80 9.22 -27.12
N LEU A 193 12.04 10.49 -26.79
CA LEU A 193 11.42 11.12 -25.62
C LEU A 193 9.90 11.25 -25.80
N HIS A 194 9.45 11.59 -27.01
CA HIS A 194 8.02 11.63 -27.31
C HIS A 194 7.38 10.24 -27.21
N ASP A 195 8.00 9.21 -27.79
CA ASP A 195 7.50 7.83 -27.74
C ASP A 195 7.42 7.30 -26.30
N THR A 196 8.45 7.55 -25.49
CA THR A 196 8.45 7.15 -24.07
C THR A 196 7.39 7.89 -23.27
N TYR A 197 7.17 9.18 -23.54
CA TYR A 197 6.10 9.96 -22.93
C TYR A 197 4.71 9.43 -23.31
N LEU A 198 4.47 9.16 -24.59
CA LEU A 198 3.22 8.61 -25.08
C LEU A 198 2.97 7.21 -24.50
N LEU A 199 3.97 6.33 -24.54
CA LEU A 199 3.86 4.97 -24.01
C LEU A 199 3.62 4.98 -22.50
N GLY A 200 4.33 5.86 -21.77
CA GLY A 200 4.11 6.06 -20.34
C GLY A 200 2.69 6.56 -20.04
N GLY A 201 2.21 7.55 -20.79
CA GLY A 201 0.85 8.07 -20.67
C GLY A 201 -0.22 7.02 -20.95
N LEU A 202 -0.05 6.23 -22.03
CA LEU A 202 -0.93 5.11 -22.37
C LEU A 202 -0.90 4.03 -21.29
N SER A 203 0.27 3.67 -20.78
CA SER A 203 0.41 2.68 -19.70
C SER A 203 -0.30 3.13 -18.43
N ILE A 204 -0.19 4.41 -18.05
CA ILE A 204 -0.88 4.96 -16.88
C ILE A 204 -2.39 4.97 -17.11
N SER A 205 -2.84 5.41 -18.29
CA SER A 205 -4.26 5.42 -18.65
C SER A 205 -4.86 4.01 -18.61
N TYR A 206 -4.16 3.03 -19.18
CA TYR A 206 -4.57 1.63 -19.16
C TYR A 206 -4.64 1.08 -17.74
N ALA A 207 -3.61 1.31 -16.92
CA ALA A 207 -3.60 0.88 -15.52
C ALA A 207 -4.75 1.49 -14.71
N ASN A 208 -5.03 2.78 -14.90
CA ASN A 208 -6.14 3.47 -14.25
C ASN A 208 -7.50 2.92 -14.70
N ALA A 209 -7.70 2.68 -16.00
CA ALA A 209 -8.92 2.08 -16.52
C ALA A 209 -9.12 0.66 -15.99
N TRP A 210 -8.05 -0.12 -15.91
CA TRP A 210 -8.07 -1.48 -15.35
C TRP A 210 -8.43 -1.47 -13.85
N GLU A 211 -7.79 -0.62 -13.05
CA GLU A 211 -8.10 -0.44 -11.63
C GLU A 211 -9.53 0.04 -11.41
N HIS A 212 -10.00 1.00 -12.21
CA HIS A 212 -11.36 1.50 -12.15
C HIS A 212 -12.38 0.39 -12.43
N ASN A 213 -12.25 -0.32 -13.54
CA ASN A 213 -13.12 -1.44 -13.89
C ASN A 213 -13.11 -2.54 -12.82
N ARG A 214 -11.93 -2.83 -12.25
CA ARG A 214 -11.78 -3.81 -11.17
C ARG A 214 -12.53 -3.37 -9.92
N ARG A 215 -12.45 -2.10 -9.53
CA ARG A 215 -13.19 -1.55 -8.39
C ARG A 215 -14.69 -1.58 -8.63
N GLU A 216 -15.14 -1.21 -9.83
CA GLU A 216 -16.57 -1.29 -10.19
C GLU A 216 -17.10 -2.72 -10.13
N GLN A 217 -16.37 -3.67 -10.72
CA GLN A 217 -16.74 -5.09 -10.66
C GLN A 217 -16.79 -5.60 -9.22
N GLN A 218 -15.79 -5.26 -8.40
CA GLN A 218 -15.79 -5.62 -6.98
C GLN A 218 -16.98 -4.98 -6.25
N GLY A 219 -17.29 -3.72 -6.52
CA GLY A 219 -18.44 -3.02 -5.98
C GLY A 219 -19.76 -3.73 -6.32
N LEU A 220 -19.96 -4.14 -7.57
CA LEU A 220 -21.15 -4.90 -7.98
C LEU A 220 -21.23 -6.27 -7.31
N VAL A 221 -20.11 -7.00 -7.22
CA VAL A 221 -20.07 -8.32 -6.55
C VAL A 221 -20.38 -8.20 -5.06
N LEU A 222 -19.85 -7.17 -4.39
CA LEU A 222 -20.13 -6.91 -3.00
C LEU A 222 -21.59 -6.47 -2.80
N GLY A 223 -22.08 -5.56 -3.65
CA GLY A 223 -23.49 -5.13 -3.64
C GLY A 223 -24.44 -6.31 -3.78
N HIS A 224 -24.22 -7.19 -4.76
CA HIS A 224 -25.03 -8.41 -4.89
C HIS A 224 -24.96 -9.32 -3.67
N LYS A 225 -23.79 -9.46 -3.04
CA LYS A 225 -23.68 -10.23 -1.79
C LYS A 225 -24.46 -9.57 -0.66
N GLU A 226 -24.35 -8.26 -0.53
CA GLU A 226 -25.11 -7.48 0.44
C GLU A 226 -26.61 -7.63 0.20
N ASP A 227 -27.08 -7.49 -1.03
CA ASP A 227 -28.48 -7.71 -1.41
C ASP A 227 -28.95 -9.12 -1.04
N THR A 228 -28.18 -10.16 -1.36
CA THR A 228 -28.55 -11.55 -1.00
C THR A 228 -28.62 -11.77 0.51
N LEU A 229 -27.78 -11.09 1.29
CA LEU A 229 -27.82 -11.13 2.74
C LEU A 229 -29.02 -10.34 3.28
N HIS A 230 -29.33 -9.19 2.69
CA HIS A 230 -30.54 -8.43 3.02
C HIS A 230 -31.80 -9.24 2.73
N ASP A 231 -31.92 -9.85 1.55
CA ASP A 231 -33.02 -10.75 1.21
C ASP A 231 -33.13 -11.92 2.20
N ALA A 232 -32.00 -12.47 2.66
CA ALA A 232 -32.01 -13.54 3.65
C ALA A 232 -32.48 -13.05 5.03
N ILE A 233 -32.09 -11.84 5.44
CA ILE A 233 -32.56 -11.20 6.67
C ILE A 233 -34.06 -10.91 6.57
N GLU A 234 -34.50 -10.33 5.45
CA GLU A 234 -35.91 -10.02 5.17
C GLU A 234 -36.75 -11.31 5.19
N ARG A 235 -36.31 -12.40 4.56
CA ARG A 235 -37.00 -13.70 4.64
C ARG A 235 -37.06 -14.33 6.03
N ILE A 236 -36.15 -13.97 6.94
CA ILE A 236 -36.19 -14.42 8.33
C ILE A 236 -37.10 -13.50 9.16
N GLN A 237 -37.19 -12.22 8.80
CA GLN A 237 -38.03 -11.22 9.50
C GLN A 237 -39.49 -11.25 9.04
N ASP A 238 -39.73 -11.30 7.74
CA ASP A 238 -41.03 -11.50 7.10
C ASP A 238 -41.21 -13.00 6.87
N PRO A 239 -42.35 -13.67 7.14
CA PRO A 239 -43.60 -13.35 7.83
C PRO A 239 -43.81 -14.23 9.09
N ASP A 240 -42.76 -14.89 9.58
CA ASP A 240 -42.84 -15.83 10.69
C ASP A 240 -42.97 -15.13 12.05
N GLY A 241 -42.44 -13.92 12.23
CA GLY A 241 -42.59 -13.14 13.47
C GLY A 241 -44.03 -13.00 13.97
N PRO A 242 -44.96 -12.40 13.19
CA PRO A 242 -46.35 -12.25 13.63
C PRO A 242 -47.11 -13.58 13.74
N ASN A 243 -46.71 -14.60 12.98
CA ASN A 243 -47.33 -15.93 13.07
C ASN A 243 -46.85 -16.70 14.32
N GLU A 244 -45.56 -16.63 14.64
CA GLU A 244 -44.98 -17.16 15.87
C GLU A 244 -45.55 -16.45 17.10
N GLU A 245 -45.68 -15.12 17.06
CA GLU A 245 -46.35 -14.36 18.12
C GLU A 245 -47.81 -14.81 18.28
N ARG A 246 -48.55 -15.00 17.17
CA ARG A 246 -49.92 -15.51 17.23
C ARG A 246 -49.97 -16.93 17.83
N ILE A 247 -49.18 -17.86 17.32
CA ILE A 247 -49.12 -19.24 17.84
C ILE A 247 -48.75 -19.24 19.32
N HIS A 248 -47.78 -18.43 19.72
CA HIS A 248 -47.39 -18.27 21.12
C HIS A 248 -48.58 -17.79 21.96
N THR A 249 -49.31 -16.75 21.53
CA THR A 249 -50.49 -16.29 22.27
C THR A 249 -51.61 -17.33 22.35
N GLU A 250 -51.82 -18.13 21.31
CA GLU A 250 -52.81 -19.21 21.30
C GLU A 250 -52.43 -20.34 22.25
N VAL A 251 -51.15 -20.77 22.24
CA VAL A 251 -50.62 -21.77 23.17
C VAL A 251 -50.71 -21.27 24.60
N MET A 252 -50.34 -20.01 24.85
CA MET A 252 -50.44 -19.40 26.18
C MET A 252 -51.89 -19.37 26.67
N ARG A 253 -52.86 -18.96 25.82
CA ARG A 253 -54.29 -18.99 26.16
C ARG A 253 -54.81 -20.39 26.43
N PHE A 254 -54.37 -21.38 25.65
CA PHE A 254 -54.74 -22.78 25.87
C PHE A 254 -54.24 -23.27 27.23
N LEU A 255 -52.96 -23.02 27.54
CA LEU A 255 -52.37 -23.37 28.83
C LEU A 255 -53.05 -22.66 29.99
N GLU A 256 -53.35 -21.38 29.86
CA GLU A 256 -54.10 -20.62 30.87
C GLU A 256 -55.47 -21.25 31.14
N LYS A 257 -56.21 -21.59 30.08
CA LYS A 257 -57.52 -22.24 30.20
C LYS A 257 -57.42 -23.61 30.89
N ASP A 258 -56.46 -24.43 30.50
CA ASP A 258 -56.24 -25.75 31.11
C ASP A 258 -55.84 -25.61 32.58
N THR A 259 -54.97 -24.65 32.92
CA THR A 259 -54.63 -24.37 34.32
C THR A 259 -55.84 -23.89 35.13
N GLU A 260 -56.75 -23.13 34.52
CA GLU A 260 -57.98 -22.69 35.18
C GLU A 260 -58.94 -23.86 35.43
N ILE A 261 -59.07 -24.78 34.47
CA ILE A 261 -59.87 -26.01 34.63
C ILE A 261 -59.28 -26.86 35.75
N LEU A 262 -57.97 -27.11 35.73
CA LEU A 262 -57.29 -27.89 36.77
C LEU A 262 -57.40 -27.23 38.15
N ARG A 263 -57.36 -25.90 38.23
CA ARG A 263 -57.62 -25.16 39.48
C ARG A 263 -59.04 -25.38 39.97
N LYS A 264 -60.05 -25.30 39.09
CA LYS A 264 -61.45 -25.56 39.46
C LYS A 264 -61.67 -27.00 39.92
N ASP A 265 -61.03 -27.98 39.27
CA ASP A 265 -61.10 -29.37 39.70
C ASP A 265 -60.42 -29.56 41.06
N LEU A 266 -59.26 -28.94 41.28
CA LEU A 266 -58.59 -28.93 42.59
C LEU A 266 -59.48 -28.35 43.68
N ASP A 267 -60.09 -27.18 43.43
CA ASP A 267 -61.01 -26.53 44.37
C ASP A 267 -62.19 -27.45 44.67
N HIS A 268 -62.79 -28.07 43.65
CA HIS A 268 -63.90 -29.03 43.82
C HIS A 268 -63.51 -30.23 44.69
N TRP A 269 -62.35 -30.85 44.43
CA TRP A 269 -61.88 -31.98 45.23
C TRP A 269 -61.52 -31.59 46.66
N THR A 270 -61.00 -30.37 46.85
CA THR A 270 -60.70 -29.82 48.18
C THR A 270 -61.98 -29.61 48.97
N ASP A 271 -63.00 -28.99 48.38
CA ASP A 271 -64.31 -28.78 49.00
C ASP A 271 -64.97 -30.12 49.38
N LEU A 272 -64.89 -31.13 48.51
CA LEU A 272 -65.44 -32.46 48.79
C LEU A 272 -64.70 -33.15 49.93
N TYR A 273 -63.36 -33.07 49.93
CA TYR A 273 -62.53 -33.61 51.00
C TYR A 273 -62.85 -32.93 52.33
N ASP A 274 -62.92 -31.60 52.36
CA ASP A 274 -63.26 -30.85 53.56
C ASP A 274 -64.68 -31.20 54.06
N ALA A 275 -65.65 -31.34 53.16
CA ALA A 275 -67.00 -31.76 53.52
C ALA A 275 -67.03 -33.19 54.11
N GLU A 276 -66.31 -34.15 53.51
CA GLU A 276 -66.20 -35.49 54.07
C GLU A 276 -65.48 -35.46 55.42
N MET A 277 -64.38 -34.70 55.55
CA MET A 277 -63.66 -34.55 56.82
C MET A 277 -64.57 -33.98 57.91
N MET A 278 -65.32 -32.92 57.62
CA MET A 278 -66.31 -32.36 58.55
C MET A 278 -67.39 -33.39 58.91
N GLN A 279 -67.88 -34.17 57.94
CA GLN A 279 -68.82 -35.26 58.22
C GLN A 279 -68.20 -36.31 59.14
N ARG A 280 -66.98 -36.79 58.86
CA ARG A 280 -66.26 -37.77 59.69
C ARG A 280 -66.00 -37.24 61.10
N GLU A 281 -65.64 -35.97 61.23
CA GLU A 281 -65.45 -35.31 62.52
C GLU A 281 -66.76 -35.25 63.31
N THR A 282 -67.87 -34.88 62.68
CA THR A 282 -69.19 -34.88 63.33
C THR A 282 -69.63 -36.28 63.74
N GLU A 283 -69.45 -37.30 62.89
CA GLU A 283 -69.69 -38.71 63.20
C GLU A 283 -68.83 -39.16 64.40
N ASN A 284 -67.54 -38.79 64.41
CA ASN A 284 -66.62 -39.08 65.51
C ASN A 284 -67.09 -38.44 66.82
N MET A 285 -67.53 -37.18 66.77
CA MET A 285 -68.09 -36.47 67.93
C MET A 285 -69.38 -37.10 68.44
N GLN A 286 -70.29 -37.51 67.54
CA GLN A 286 -71.50 -38.25 67.91
C GLN A 286 -71.17 -39.61 68.55
N LEU A 287 -70.22 -40.36 68.00
CA LEU A 287 -69.78 -41.63 68.55
C LEU A 287 -69.11 -41.47 69.91
N LYS A 288 -68.27 -40.44 70.10
CA LYS A 288 -67.69 -40.07 71.39
C LYS A 288 -68.77 -39.75 72.42
N SER A 289 -69.78 -38.97 72.05
CA SER A 289 -70.92 -38.64 72.92
C SER A 289 -71.72 -39.90 73.30
N LYS A 290 -72.07 -40.74 72.33
CA LYS A 290 -72.74 -42.04 72.58
C LYS A 290 -71.91 -42.95 73.47
N LEU A 291 -70.60 -43.01 73.26
CA LEU A 291 -69.68 -43.79 74.10
C LEU A 291 -69.69 -43.27 75.55
N GLU A 292 -69.69 -41.95 75.74
CA GLU A 292 -69.74 -41.36 77.08
C GLU A 292 -71.10 -41.59 77.77
N GLN A 293 -72.21 -41.49 77.02
CA GLN A 293 -73.54 -41.86 77.51
C GLN A 293 -73.59 -43.35 77.94
N GLN A 294 -73.10 -44.26 77.11
CA GLN A 294 -73.04 -45.69 77.45
C GLN A 294 -72.14 -45.97 78.66
N LYS A 295 -71.04 -45.20 78.83
CA LYS A 295 -70.22 -45.28 80.04
C LYS A 295 -70.99 -44.82 81.27
N GLU A 296 -71.78 -43.75 81.17
CA GLU A 296 -72.62 -43.26 82.27
C GLU A 296 -73.73 -44.28 82.62
N GLU A 297 -74.48 -44.76 81.64
CA GLU A 297 -75.49 -45.81 81.84
C GLU A 297 -74.88 -47.06 82.50
N ARG A 298 -73.67 -47.45 82.07
CA ARG A 298 -72.94 -48.56 82.69
C ARG A 298 -72.54 -48.23 84.14
N ARG A 299 -72.11 -47.00 84.44
CA ARG A 299 -71.83 -46.55 85.81
C ARG A 299 -73.09 -46.63 86.67
N GLU A 300 -74.22 -46.12 86.19
CA GLU A 300 -75.51 -46.16 86.86
C GLU A 300 -76.00 -47.60 87.14
N LEU A 301 -75.92 -48.49 86.13
CA LEU A 301 -76.26 -49.92 86.30
C LEU A 301 -75.38 -50.60 87.35
N VAL A 302 -74.07 -50.33 87.34
CA VAL A 302 -73.15 -50.85 88.37
C VAL A 302 -73.53 -50.31 89.76
N GLU A 303 -73.95 -49.05 89.88
CA GLU A 303 -74.47 -48.52 91.13
C GLU A 303 -75.79 -49.16 91.55
N GLU A 304 -76.73 -49.36 90.63
CA GLU A 304 -77.98 -50.07 90.89
C GLU A 304 -77.73 -51.50 91.36
N ASP A 305 -76.85 -52.24 90.69
CA ASP A 305 -76.46 -53.58 91.11
C ASP A 305 -75.80 -53.56 92.49
N ARG A 306 -74.93 -52.58 92.78
CA ARG A 306 -74.40 -52.37 94.15
C ARG A 306 -75.52 -52.14 95.16
N ARG A 307 -76.53 -51.33 94.84
CA ARG A 307 -77.70 -51.09 95.71
C ARG A 307 -78.52 -52.38 95.90
N ARG A 308 -78.78 -53.15 94.83
CA ARG A 308 -79.50 -54.43 94.88
C ARG A 308 -78.74 -55.47 95.72
N ILE A 309 -77.43 -55.59 95.52
CA ILE A 309 -76.56 -56.46 96.33
C ILE A 309 -76.62 -56.05 97.81
N LYS A 310 -76.62 -54.74 98.11
CA LYS A 310 -76.76 -54.24 99.49
C LYS A 310 -78.10 -54.66 100.12
N ILE A 311 -79.21 -54.49 99.40
CA ILE A 311 -80.55 -54.92 99.85
C ILE A 311 -80.58 -56.44 100.08
N VAL A 312 -80.01 -57.23 99.16
CA VAL A 312 -79.96 -58.70 99.30
C VAL A 312 -79.10 -59.09 100.52
N ARG A 313 -77.97 -58.43 100.76
CA ARG A 313 -77.15 -58.66 101.97
C ARG A 313 -77.90 -58.29 103.25
N GLU A 314 -78.60 -57.16 103.28
CA GLU A 314 -79.41 -56.72 104.43
C GLU A 314 -80.57 -57.69 104.69
N ALA A 315 -81.27 -58.14 103.63
CA ALA A 315 -82.32 -59.15 103.72
C ALA A 315 -81.79 -60.54 104.16
N ALA A 316 -80.61 -60.93 103.67
CA ALA A 316 -79.92 -62.15 104.12
C ALA A 316 -79.52 -62.05 105.59
N GLY A 317 -79.01 -60.89 106.04
CA GLY A 317 -78.73 -60.60 107.45
C GLY A 317 -79.97 -60.67 108.33
N LEU A 318 -81.09 -60.10 107.88
CA LEU A 318 -82.39 -60.20 108.58
C LEU A 318 -82.91 -61.63 108.66
N ARG A 319 -82.77 -62.42 107.58
CA ARG A 319 -83.11 -63.86 107.57
C ARG A 319 -82.22 -64.66 108.51
N ALA A 320 -80.92 -64.36 108.57
CA ALA A 320 -79.99 -65.00 109.49
C ALA A 320 -80.37 -64.73 110.95
N GLN A 321 -80.69 -63.47 111.31
CA GLN A 321 -81.19 -63.14 112.65
C GLN A 321 -82.52 -63.83 112.97
N TYR A 322 -83.40 -64.00 111.99
CA TYR A 322 -84.66 -64.73 112.18
C TYR A 322 -84.42 -66.23 112.41
N GLU A 323 -83.55 -66.86 111.63
CA GLU A 323 -83.18 -68.27 111.82
C GLU A 323 -82.45 -68.48 113.15
N GLU A 324 -81.59 -67.55 113.59
CA GLU A 324 -80.95 -67.59 114.90
C GLU A 324 -81.97 -67.47 116.05
N LYS A 325 -82.92 -66.55 115.95
CA LYS A 325 -84.04 -66.46 116.91
C LYS A 325 -84.89 -67.73 116.91
N LYS A 326 -85.06 -68.37 115.75
CA LYS A 326 -85.80 -69.63 115.61
C LYS A 326 -85.05 -70.82 116.16
N THR A 327 -83.72 -70.90 116.04
CA THR A 327 -82.91 -71.94 116.68
C THR A 327 -82.88 -71.75 118.20
N VAL A 328 -82.77 -70.51 118.69
CA VAL A 328 -82.93 -70.18 120.11
C VAL A 328 -84.32 -70.57 120.62
N MET A 329 -85.38 -70.27 119.86
CA MET A 329 -86.73 -70.67 120.26
C MET A 329 -86.90 -72.21 120.25
N LYS A 330 -86.31 -72.91 119.28
CA LYS A 330 -86.29 -74.37 119.24
C LYS A 330 -85.55 -74.97 120.43
N SER A 331 -84.42 -74.39 120.85
CA SER A 331 -83.70 -74.84 122.04
C SER A 331 -84.45 -74.51 123.32
N ILE A 332 -85.12 -73.36 123.43
CA ILE A 332 -86.05 -73.06 124.55
C ILE A 332 -87.19 -74.07 124.60
N ILE A 333 -87.81 -74.41 123.47
CA ILE A 333 -88.87 -75.43 123.39
C ILE A 333 -88.33 -76.81 123.76
N ALA A 334 -87.12 -77.16 123.31
CA ALA A 334 -86.47 -78.43 123.66
C ALA A 334 -86.14 -78.50 125.15
N ILE A 335 -85.67 -77.41 125.77
CA ILE A 335 -85.47 -77.31 127.22
C ILE A 335 -86.82 -77.43 127.94
N GLN A 336 -87.86 -76.74 127.48
CA GLN A 336 -89.21 -76.86 128.03
C GLN A 336 -89.78 -78.28 127.90
N ALA A 337 -89.51 -78.98 126.81
CA ALA A 337 -89.93 -80.36 126.58
C ALA A 337 -89.10 -81.36 127.41
N TRP A 338 -87.80 -81.11 127.55
CA TRP A 338 -86.90 -81.87 128.42
C TRP A 338 -87.31 -81.72 129.88
N TRP A 339 -87.57 -80.50 130.36
CA TRP A 339 -88.05 -80.26 131.72
C TRP A 339 -89.41 -80.92 131.98
N ARG A 340 -90.36 -80.81 131.04
CA ARG A 340 -91.66 -81.51 131.14
C ARG A 340 -91.49 -83.04 131.14
N GLY A 341 -90.55 -83.58 130.37
CA GLY A 341 -90.25 -85.01 130.31
C GLY A 341 -89.50 -85.54 131.53
N VAL A 342 -88.59 -84.74 132.11
CA VAL A 342 -87.88 -85.06 133.35
C VAL A 342 -88.82 -84.98 134.55
N SER A 343 -89.68 -83.97 134.64
CA SER A 343 -90.71 -83.90 135.69
C SER A 343 -91.71 -85.05 135.61
N PHE A 344 -92.00 -85.59 134.42
CA PHE A 344 -92.87 -86.75 134.27
C PHE A 344 -92.20 -88.08 134.66
N ARG A 345 -90.87 -88.17 134.56
CA ARG A 345 -90.09 -89.38 134.88
C ARG A 345 -89.55 -89.42 136.31
N ALA A 346 -89.49 -88.29 137.02
CA ALA A 346 -88.99 -88.19 138.39
C ALA A 346 -90.03 -88.52 139.49
N GLY A 347 -91.22 -89.06 139.15
CA GLY A 347 -92.13 -89.63 140.15
C GLY A 347 -92.75 -88.65 141.17
N ILE A 348 -92.63 -87.34 140.98
CA ILE A 348 -93.26 -86.33 141.85
C ILE A 348 -94.70 -86.12 141.37
N ARG A 349 -95.64 -86.85 142.00
CA ARG A 349 -97.07 -86.57 141.84
C ARG A 349 -97.76 -86.44 143.18
N THR A 350 -98.18 -85.22 143.52
CA THR A 350 -99.24 -84.94 144.50
C THR A 350 -100.47 -84.37 143.78
N THR A 351 -101.59 -85.05 144.00
CA THR A 351 -102.99 -84.56 144.05
C THR A 351 -103.55 -83.65 142.93
N LYS A 352 -104.51 -84.20 142.15
CA LYS A 352 -105.61 -83.49 141.44
C LYS A 352 -106.44 -82.64 142.44
N PRO A 353 -107.19 -81.54 142.11
CA PRO A 353 -108.24 -81.57 141.06
C PRO A 353 -108.79 -80.23 140.41
N LYS A 354 -109.62 -80.43 139.36
CA LYS A 354 -110.85 -79.70 138.95
C LYS A 354 -110.77 -78.29 138.30
N LYS A 355 -111.19 -78.22 137.02
CA LYS A 355 -112.44 -77.55 136.52
C LYS A 355 -112.15 -76.09 136.07
N ASP A 356 -112.74 -75.51 135.03
CA ASP A 356 -114.05 -75.75 134.44
C ASP A 356 -114.19 -75.26 132.98
N LYS A 357 -115.28 -75.72 132.37
CA LYS A 357 -115.77 -75.46 131.01
C LYS A 357 -116.35 -74.05 130.82
N LYS A 358 -116.33 -73.54 129.58
CA LYS A 358 -117.51 -73.05 128.77
C LYS A 358 -117.00 -72.40 127.48
N LYS A 359 -117.34 -72.85 126.26
CA LYS A 359 -118.60 -72.80 125.48
C LYS A 359 -119.08 -71.38 125.07
N LYS A 360 -119.38 -71.27 123.74
CA LYS A 360 -120.30 -70.38 122.98
C LYS A 360 -119.59 -69.41 122.01
N LYS A 361 -120.10 -69.02 120.84
CA LYS A 361 -121.26 -69.40 119.98
C LYS A 361 -121.08 -68.68 118.61
N LYS A 362 -121.55 -69.33 117.54
CA LYS A 362 -122.33 -68.84 116.37
C LYS A 362 -122.29 -67.35 115.89
N LYS A 363 -122.23 -67.26 114.54
CA LYS A 363 -123.15 -66.58 113.56
C LYS A 363 -122.72 -65.24 112.90
N ARG A 364 -122.54 -65.35 111.57
CA ARG A 364 -123.25 -64.67 110.44
C ARG A 364 -122.77 -63.32 109.88
N ARG A 365 -122.84 -63.31 108.52
CA ARG A 365 -123.13 -62.23 107.54
C ARG A 365 -121.96 -61.28 107.21
N LYS A 366 -121.88 -60.60 106.05
CA LYS A 366 -122.38 -60.68 104.64
C LYS A 366 -121.94 -59.32 104.00
N GLY A 367 -121.53 -59.31 102.72
CA GLY A 367 -121.19 -58.11 101.90
C GLY A 367 -119.78 -58.24 101.33
N LYS A 368 -119.43 -58.19 100.03
CA LYS A 368 -119.94 -57.60 98.77
C LYS A 368 -119.91 -56.06 98.70
N ILE A 369 -119.49 -55.57 97.52
CA ILE A 369 -119.19 -54.19 97.06
C ILE A 369 -117.68 -53.90 97.18
N GLY A 370 -116.92 -53.46 96.16
CA GLY A 370 -117.21 -52.79 94.89
C GLY A 370 -116.11 -51.72 94.71
N GLN A 371 -115.36 -51.69 93.60
CA GLN A 371 -115.66 -50.96 92.35
C GLN A 371 -114.89 -49.62 92.25
N LYS A 372 -114.43 -49.30 91.03
CA LYS A 372 -113.97 -48.00 90.47
C LYS A 372 -112.54 -47.56 90.87
N GLY A 373 -111.62 -47.17 89.97
CA GLY A 373 -111.74 -46.72 88.58
C GLY A 373 -111.77 -45.19 88.50
N THR A 374 -110.70 -44.56 87.99
CA THR A 374 -110.58 -43.22 87.34
C THR A 374 -109.10 -42.78 87.35
N LYS A 375 -108.55 -41.89 86.50
CA LYS A 375 -108.83 -41.31 85.18
C LYS A 375 -107.76 -40.20 84.99
N LYS A 376 -107.16 -40.09 83.80
CA LYS A 376 -106.64 -38.86 83.13
C LYS A 376 -105.75 -37.85 83.89
N LYS A 377 -104.57 -37.58 83.30
CA LYS A 377 -104.13 -36.33 82.60
C LYS A 377 -102.65 -36.57 82.20
N GLY A 378 -102.14 -36.28 81.00
CA GLY A 378 -102.50 -35.26 80.03
C GLY A 378 -101.68 -33.98 80.29
N LYS A 379 -100.54 -33.84 79.59
CA LYS A 379 -99.73 -32.64 79.20
C LYS A 379 -98.32 -33.17 78.85
N GLY A 380 -97.71 -32.95 77.70
CA GLY A 380 -97.82 -31.86 76.73
C GLY A 380 -96.77 -30.79 77.04
N LYS A 381 -95.93 -30.50 76.04
CA LYS A 381 -94.86 -29.48 75.94
C LYS A 381 -93.53 -29.92 76.57
N THR A 382 -92.40 -29.89 75.86
CA THR A 382 -91.97 -28.96 74.77
C THR A 382 -91.05 -29.67 73.80
#